data_AF-A0A0G0J7V0-F1
#
_entry.id   AF-A0A0G0J7V0-F1
#
_cell.length_a   1.000
_cell.length_b   1.000
_cell.length_c   1.000
_cell.angle_alpha   90.00
_cell.angle_beta   90.00
_cell.angle_gamma   90.00
#
_symmetry.space_group_name_H-M   'P 1'
#
loop_
_entity.id
_entity.type
_entity.pdbx_description
1 polymer ?
#
loop_
_entity_poly.entity_id
_entity_poly.type
_entity_poly.pdbx_seq_one_letter_code
_entity_poly.pdbx_strand_id
1 'polypeptide(L)'
;MIPELFKNLLSLHILLGVGATAAFGYAWMQFKNPDYKMLNVQILSILGALALFSSWITGGYYYLYYYGENVKPQILAGSQPWAHKLIMEAKEHIFLIMPLIAVTILLSVFLLKDEFQTEPQIKKSVSALLAFNAILGISIMVMGFIISGAH
;
A
#
# COMPACT_ATOMS: atom_id res chain seq x y z
N MET A 1 11.35 25.04 7.02
CA MET A 1 12.22 23.88 7.27
C MET A 1 11.35 22.77 7.86
N ILE A 2 11.32 21.57 7.28
CA ILE A 2 10.48 20.47 7.81
C ILE A 2 11.01 20.07 9.19
N PRO A 3 10.19 20.07 10.26
CA PRO A 3 10.60 19.57 11.56
C PRO A 3 11.05 18.11 11.50
N GLU A 4 12.04 17.74 12.30
CA GLU A 4 12.68 16.42 12.22
C GLU A 4 11.70 15.25 12.41
N LEU A 5 10.72 15.44 13.29
CA LEU A 5 9.62 14.48 13.49
C LEU A 5 8.89 14.15 12.17
N PHE A 6 8.52 15.17 11.39
CA PHE A 6 7.76 14.97 10.15
C PHE A 6 8.60 14.33 9.05
N LYS A 7 9.92 14.59 9.01
CA LYS A 7 10.82 13.86 8.11
C LYS A 7 10.86 12.37 8.48
N ASN A 8 11.03 12.05 9.75
CA ASN A 8 11.07 10.67 10.22
C ASN A 8 9.75 9.93 9.94
N LEU A 9 8.62 10.58 10.18
CA LEU A 9 7.29 10.03 9.88
C LEU A 9 7.11 9.78 8.37
N LEU A 10 7.55 10.72 7.53
CA LEU A 10 7.50 10.55 6.07
C LEU A 10 8.39 9.39 5.61
N SER A 11 9.63 9.32 6.09
CA SER A 11 10.55 8.22 5.76
C SER A 11 10.00 6.87 6.20
N LEU A 12 9.46 6.79 7.43
CA LEU A 12 8.85 5.58 7.96
C LEU A 12 7.63 5.17 7.14
N HIS A 13 6.75 6.12 6.82
CA HIS A 13 5.58 5.89 5.95
C HIS A 13 5.99 5.26 4.61
N ILE A 14 7.01 5.81 3.94
CA ILE A 14 7.49 5.32 2.64
C ILE A 14 8.07 3.91 2.78
N LEU A 15 9.00 3.69 3.72
CA LEU A 15 9.64 2.39 3.91
C LEU A 15 8.63 1.29 4.23
N LEU A 16 7.66 1.58 5.10
CA LEU A 16 6.58 0.66 5.44
C LEU A 16 5.65 0.38 4.25
N GLY A 17 5.34 1.40 3.45
CA GLY A 17 4.50 1.24 2.25
C GLY A 17 5.18 0.36 1.18
N VAL A 18 6.48 0.55 0.97
CA VAL A 18 7.30 -0.30 0.10
C VAL A 18 7.34 -1.73 0.64
N GLY A 19 7.60 -1.89 1.94
CA GLY A 19 7.63 -3.19 2.61
C GLY A 19 6.30 -3.94 2.50
N ALA A 20 5.18 -3.24 2.69
CA ALA A 20 3.84 -3.81 2.52
C ALA A 20 3.60 -4.29 1.08
N THR A 21 3.95 -3.45 0.10
CA THR A 21 3.82 -3.77 -1.32
C THR A 21 4.62 -5.02 -1.68
N ALA A 22 5.88 -5.09 -1.21
CA ALA A 22 6.74 -6.25 -1.41
C ALA A 22 6.18 -7.51 -0.74
N ALA A 23 5.68 -7.42 0.49
CA ALA A 23 5.10 -8.54 1.22
C ALA A 23 3.85 -9.11 0.52
N PHE A 24 2.92 -8.25 0.09
CA PHE A 24 1.74 -8.70 -0.67
C PHE A 24 2.12 -9.28 -2.04
N GLY A 25 3.07 -8.67 -2.74
CA GLY A 25 3.60 -9.19 -4.00
C GLY A 25 4.26 -10.56 -3.82
N TYR A 26 5.02 -10.76 -2.75
CA TYR A 26 5.67 -12.04 -2.47
C TYR A 26 4.66 -13.11 -2.02
N ALA A 27 3.65 -12.75 -1.23
CA ALA A 27 2.53 -13.63 -0.89
C ALA A 27 1.76 -14.08 -2.16
N TRP A 28 1.56 -13.16 -3.12
CA TRP A 28 0.98 -13.50 -4.41
C TRP A 28 1.84 -14.51 -5.18
N MET A 29 3.16 -14.32 -5.20
CA MET A 29 4.09 -15.24 -5.85
C MET A 29 4.08 -16.63 -5.20
N GLN A 30 3.86 -16.74 -3.89
CA GLN A 30 3.72 -18.05 -3.24
C GLN A 30 2.60 -18.88 -3.90
N PHE A 31 1.44 -18.30 -4.22
CA PHE A 31 0.36 -19.05 -4.88
C PHE A 31 0.67 -19.52 -6.30
N LYS A 32 1.74 -19.01 -6.94
CA LYS A 32 2.23 -19.47 -8.24
C LYS A 32 3.18 -20.65 -8.13
N ASN A 33 3.75 -20.89 -6.95
CA ASN A 33 4.58 -22.04 -6.67
C ASN A 33 3.70 -23.26 -6.36
N PRO A 34 3.86 -24.41 -7.06
CA PRO A 34 3.13 -25.65 -6.75
C PRO A 34 3.32 -26.13 -5.30
N ASP A 35 4.52 -25.94 -4.74
CA ASP A 35 4.93 -26.47 -3.44
C ASP A 35 4.89 -25.42 -2.32
N TYR A 36 4.07 -24.39 -2.49
CA TYR A 36 3.99 -23.31 -1.52
C TYR A 36 3.48 -23.79 -0.16
N LYS A 37 4.06 -23.24 0.91
CA LYS A 37 3.58 -23.47 2.28
C LYS A 37 2.57 -22.40 2.62
N MET A 38 1.38 -22.81 3.06
CA MET A 38 0.32 -21.88 3.46
C MET A 38 0.78 -20.94 4.60
N LEU A 39 1.65 -21.43 5.49
CA LEU A 39 2.29 -20.63 6.53
C LEU A 39 3.05 -19.42 5.97
N ASN A 40 3.72 -19.55 4.83
CA ASN A 40 4.44 -18.43 4.20
C ASN A 40 3.46 -17.35 3.74
N VAL A 41 2.34 -17.75 3.12
CA VAL A 41 1.28 -16.83 2.69
C VAL A 41 0.70 -16.08 3.88
N GLN A 42 0.44 -16.80 4.98
CA GLN A 42 -0.07 -16.22 6.23
C GLN A 42 0.89 -15.20 6.82
N ILE A 43 2.17 -15.56 7.00
CA ILE A 43 3.19 -14.66 7.54
C ILE A 43 3.33 -13.41 6.67
N LEU A 44 3.45 -13.57 5.35
CA LEU A 44 3.59 -12.45 4.44
C LEU A 44 2.35 -11.55 4.41
N SER A 45 1.15 -12.13 4.52
CA SER A 45 -0.09 -11.35 4.60
C SER A 45 -0.18 -10.56 5.90
N ILE A 46 0.25 -11.13 7.04
CA ILE A 46 0.34 -10.42 8.32
C ILE A 46 1.37 -9.29 8.24
N LEU A 47 2.59 -9.58 7.79
CA LEU A 47 3.64 -8.58 7.67
C LEU A 47 3.23 -7.44 6.73
N GLY A 48 2.61 -7.78 5.59
CA GLY A 48 2.10 -6.81 4.63
C GLY A 48 1.01 -5.93 5.23
N ALA A 49 0.06 -6.51 5.95
CA ALA A 49 -1.00 -5.75 6.61
C ALA A 49 -0.46 -4.85 7.73
N LEU A 50 0.37 -5.37 8.63
CA LEU A 50 0.96 -4.57 9.71
C LEU A 50 1.80 -3.41 9.16
N ALA A 51 2.61 -3.67 8.14
CA ALA A 51 3.38 -2.63 7.46
C ALA A 51 2.47 -1.59 6.79
N LEU A 52 1.41 -2.02 6.11
CA LEU A 52 0.46 -1.11 5.46
C LEU A 52 -0.28 -0.25 6.48
N PHE A 53 -0.81 -0.82 7.55
CA PHE A 53 -1.48 -0.06 8.61
C PHE A 53 -0.53 0.91 9.30
N SER A 54 0.71 0.49 9.57
CA SER A 54 1.72 1.36 10.16
C SER A 54 2.06 2.52 9.21
N SER A 55 2.25 2.23 7.91
CA SER A 55 2.42 3.25 6.86
C SER A 55 1.23 4.20 6.81
N TRP A 56 0.02 3.67 6.91
CA TRP A 56 -1.23 4.43 6.87
C TRP A 56 -1.35 5.38 8.06
N ILE A 57 -1.02 4.93 9.27
CA ILE A 57 -1.03 5.76 10.48
C ILE A 57 0.04 6.86 10.38
N THR A 58 1.28 6.51 10.05
CA THR A 58 2.37 7.50 9.97
C THR A 58 2.14 8.51 8.86
N GLY A 59 1.65 8.05 7.71
CA GLY A 59 1.29 8.89 6.56
C GLY A 59 0.09 9.78 6.85
N GLY A 60 -0.94 9.24 7.50
CA GLY A 60 -2.14 9.98 7.92
C GLY A 60 -1.81 11.07 8.94
N TYR A 61 -0.97 10.78 9.93
CA TYR A 61 -0.50 11.80 10.88
C TYR A 61 0.30 12.91 10.18
N TYR A 62 1.26 12.53 9.33
CA TYR A 62 2.00 13.50 8.52
C TYR A 62 1.06 14.32 7.61
N TYR A 63 0.01 13.70 7.07
CA TYR A 63 -0.96 14.35 6.22
C TYR A 63 -1.76 15.43 6.95
N LEU A 64 -2.33 15.07 8.10
CA LEU A 64 -3.21 15.93 8.89
C LEU A 64 -2.48 17.13 9.49
N TYR A 65 -1.25 16.95 9.96
CA TYR A 65 -0.55 17.95 10.77
C TYR A 65 0.54 18.74 10.02
N TYR A 66 0.92 18.34 8.80
CA TYR A 66 1.99 19.01 8.08
C TYR A 66 1.75 19.12 6.58
N TYR A 67 1.41 18.03 5.89
CA TYR A 67 1.35 17.98 4.43
C TYR A 67 0.35 18.98 3.84
N GLY A 68 -0.87 19.04 4.38
CA GLY A 68 -1.95 19.84 3.82
C GLY A 68 -1.64 21.34 3.76
N GLU A 69 -1.03 21.87 4.82
CA GLU A 69 -0.72 23.31 4.92
C GLU A 69 0.64 23.66 4.32
N ASN A 70 1.64 22.77 4.45
CA ASN A 70 3.04 23.13 4.17
C ASN A 70 3.56 22.58 2.83
N VAL A 71 3.01 21.46 2.34
CA VAL A 71 3.56 20.73 1.18
C VAL A 71 2.62 20.76 -0.01
N LYS A 72 1.34 20.48 0.19
CA LYS A 72 0.32 20.47 -0.87
C LYS A 72 0.26 21.79 -1.65
N PRO A 73 0.32 22.99 -1.03
CA PRO A 73 0.30 24.25 -1.78
C PRO A 73 1.54 24.43 -2.67
N GLN A 74 2.71 23.97 -2.23
CA GLN A 74 3.95 24.07 -3.00
C GLN A 74 3.90 23.18 -4.25
N ILE A 75 3.38 21.96 -4.12
CA ILE A 75 3.17 21.04 -5.25
C ILE A 75 2.21 21.65 -6.28
N LEU A 76 1.14 22.31 -5.82
CA LEU A 76 0.15 22.94 -6.69
C LEU A 76 0.64 24.24 -7.35
N ALA A 77 1.71 24.85 -6.84
CA ALA A 77 2.35 26.00 -7.45
C ALA A 77 3.28 25.63 -8.63
N GLY A 78 3.49 24.33 -8.90
CA GLY A 78 4.31 23.84 -10.00
C GLY A 78 3.72 24.08 -11.40
N SER A 79 4.46 23.67 -12.43
CA SER A 79 4.15 23.96 -13.84
C SER A 79 2.85 23.33 -14.39
N GLN A 80 2.36 22.24 -13.77
CA GLN A 80 1.14 21.54 -14.17
C GLN A 80 0.19 21.29 -12.97
N PRO A 81 -0.45 22.35 -12.40
CA PRO A 81 -1.24 22.24 -11.17
C PRO A 81 -2.43 21.29 -11.27
N TRP A 82 -3.09 21.26 -12.44
CA TRP A 82 -4.26 20.41 -12.67
C TRP A 82 -3.90 18.92 -12.61
N ALA A 83 -2.74 18.56 -13.19
CA ALA A 83 -2.25 17.18 -13.23
C ALA A 83 -1.83 16.73 -11.83
N HIS A 84 -1.10 17.57 -11.08
CA HIS A 84 -0.74 17.25 -9.71
C HIS A 84 -1.95 17.11 -8.80
N LYS A 85 -2.96 17.98 -8.96
CA LYS A 85 -4.21 17.88 -8.21
C LYS A 85 -4.88 16.53 -8.45
N LEU A 86 -5.07 16.12 -9.70
CA LEU A 86 -5.70 14.85 -10.03
C LEU A 86 -4.91 13.66 -9.45
N ILE A 87 -3.59 13.64 -9.62
CA ILE A 87 -2.73 12.54 -9.17
C ILE A 87 -2.68 12.48 -7.63
N MET A 88 -2.61 13.62 -6.95
CA MET A 88 -2.65 13.67 -5.48
C MET A 88 -3.96 13.13 -4.95
N GLU A 89 -5.10 13.62 -5.44
CA GLU A 89 -6.41 13.18 -4.98
C GLU A 89 -6.61 11.68 -5.25
N ALA A 90 -6.25 11.19 -6.45
CA ALA A 90 -6.34 9.76 -6.76
C ALA A 90 -5.46 8.91 -5.84
N LYS A 91 -4.21 9.32 -5.62
CA LYS A 91 -3.27 8.63 -4.72
C LYS A 91 -3.81 8.57 -3.29
N GLU A 92 -4.33 9.69 -2.78
CA GLU A 92 -4.89 9.79 -1.43
C GLU A 92 -6.08 8.83 -1.25
N HIS A 93 -7.02 8.80 -2.21
CA HIS A 93 -8.18 7.89 -2.13
C HIS A 93 -7.82 6.41 -2.27
N ILE A 94 -6.90 6.07 -3.18
CA ILE A 94 -6.42 4.68 -3.32
C ILE A 94 -5.78 4.24 -2.00
N PHE A 95 -4.92 5.07 -1.41
CA PHE A 95 -4.23 4.74 -0.17
C PHE A 95 -5.19 4.54 1.01
N LEU A 96 -6.30 5.29 1.06
CA LEU A 96 -7.35 5.12 2.08
C LEU A 96 -8.08 3.77 1.97
N ILE A 97 -8.22 3.20 0.77
CA ILE A 97 -8.96 1.95 0.55
C ILE A 97 -8.07 0.72 0.79
N MET A 98 -6.76 0.81 0.53
CA MET A 98 -5.84 -0.32 0.62
C MET A 98 -5.87 -1.09 1.97
N PRO A 99 -5.97 -0.44 3.16
CA PRO A 99 -6.12 -1.15 4.43
C PRO A 99 -7.35 -2.08 4.48
N LEU A 100 -8.47 -1.69 3.86
CA LEU A 100 -9.68 -2.53 3.79
C LEU A 100 -9.45 -3.77 2.91
N ILE A 101 -8.71 -3.62 1.82
CA ILE A 101 -8.28 -4.74 0.97
C ILE A 101 -7.36 -5.68 1.77
N ALA A 102 -6.40 -5.13 2.52
CA ALA A 102 -5.50 -5.91 3.36
C ALA A 102 -6.23 -6.71 4.44
N VAL A 103 -7.26 -6.14 5.08
CA VAL A 103 -8.12 -6.87 6.02
C VAL A 103 -8.86 -8.00 5.31
N THR A 104 -9.43 -7.74 4.12
CA THR A 104 -10.11 -8.78 3.32
C THR A 104 -9.16 -9.93 2.96
N ILE A 105 -7.93 -9.61 2.58
CA ILE A 105 -6.87 -10.60 2.30
C ILE A 105 -6.58 -11.42 3.56
N LEU A 106 -6.36 -10.77 4.71
CA LEU A 106 -6.09 -11.46 5.97
C LEU A 106 -7.23 -12.40 6.35
N LEU A 107 -8.46 -11.91 6.38
CA LEU A 107 -9.61 -12.74 6.71
C LEU A 107 -9.74 -13.93 5.76
N SER A 108 -9.57 -13.71 4.45
CA SER A 108 -9.65 -14.80 3.46
C SER A 108 -8.52 -15.83 3.63
N VAL A 109 -7.28 -15.39 3.87
CA VAL A 109 -6.12 -16.27 4.05
C VAL A 109 -6.23 -17.12 5.32
N PHE A 110 -6.87 -16.61 6.38
CA PHE A 110 -6.99 -17.34 7.65
C PHE A 110 -8.26 -18.17 7.77
N LEU A 111 -9.39 -17.65 7.28
CA LEU A 111 -10.69 -18.32 7.39
C LEU A 111 -10.94 -19.34 6.28
N LEU A 112 -10.37 -19.14 5.09
CA LEU A 112 -10.63 -19.99 3.92
C LEU A 112 -9.42 -20.86 3.52
N LYS A 113 -8.52 -21.11 4.47
CA LYS A 113 -7.22 -21.73 4.20
C LYS A 113 -7.33 -23.18 3.71
N ASP A 114 -8.32 -23.92 4.21
CA ASP A 114 -8.47 -25.34 3.95
C ASP A 114 -9.16 -25.55 2.59
N GLU A 115 -9.95 -24.56 2.16
CA GLU A 115 -10.65 -24.50 0.90
C GLU A 115 -9.74 -24.16 -0.28
N PHE A 116 -8.53 -23.63 -0.06
CA PHE A 116 -7.62 -23.28 -1.17
C PHE A 116 -7.14 -24.49 -1.98
N GLN A 117 -7.21 -25.70 -1.41
CA GLN A 117 -6.86 -26.94 -2.10
C GLN A 117 -8.06 -27.56 -2.83
N THR A 118 -9.26 -27.39 -2.29
CA THR A 118 -10.48 -28.01 -2.84
C THR A 118 -11.22 -27.10 -3.81
N GLU A 119 -11.11 -25.77 -3.65
CA GLU A 119 -11.82 -24.75 -4.39
C GLU A 119 -10.86 -23.80 -5.12
N PRO A 120 -10.45 -24.12 -6.36
CA PRO A 120 -9.49 -23.31 -7.13
C PRO A 120 -9.94 -21.86 -7.33
N GLN A 121 -11.25 -21.61 -7.34
CA GLN A 121 -11.82 -20.27 -7.50
C GLN A 121 -11.50 -19.38 -6.30
N ILE A 122 -11.57 -19.90 -5.07
CA ILE A 122 -11.24 -19.15 -3.86
C ILE A 122 -9.76 -18.76 -3.87
N LYS A 123 -8.88 -19.74 -4.13
CA LYS A 123 -7.44 -19.49 -4.25
C LYS A 123 -7.14 -18.43 -5.32
N LYS A 124 -7.79 -18.50 -6.48
CA LYS A 124 -7.63 -17.53 -7.56
C LYS A 124 -8.08 -16.12 -7.14
N SER A 125 -9.20 -16.00 -6.44
CA SER A 125 -9.72 -14.72 -5.96
C SER A 125 -8.80 -14.07 -4.92
N VAL A 126 -8.31 -14.84 -3.94
CA VAL A 126 -7.36 -14.32 -2.94
C VAL A 126 -6.02 -13.97 -3.59
N SER A 127 -5.54 -14.79 -4.53
CA SER A 127 -4.35 -14.48 -5.34
C SER A 127 -4.52 -13.18 -6.13
N ALA A 128 -5.71 -12.95 -6.73
CA ALA A 128 -6.00 -11.72 -7.44
C ALA A 128 -6.03 -10.50 -6.51
N LEU A 129 -6.60 -10.61 -5.30
CA LEU A 129 -6.57 -9.54 -4.31
C LEU A 129 -5.16 -9.18 -3.86
N LEU A 130 -4.30 -10.17 -3.60
CA LEU A 130 -2.89 -9.94 -3.26
C LEU A 130 -2.15 -9.19 -4.38
N ALA A 131 -2.31 -9.64 -5.63
CA ALA A 131 -1.72 -8.98 -6.79
C ALA A 131 -2.25 -7.56 -6.97
N PHE A 132 -3.56 -7.38 -6.86
CA PHE A 132 -4.22 -6.09 -7.00
C PHE A 132 -3.70 -5.10 -5.96
N ASN A 133 -3.62 -5.50 -4.68
CA ASN A 133 -3.12 -4.63 -3.62
C ASN A 133 -1.64 -4.26 -3.83
N ALA A 134 -0.81 -5.19 -4.31
CA ALA A 134 0.57 -4.90 -4.67
C ALA A 134 0.68 -3.92 -5.86
N ILE A 135 -0.15 -4.09 -6.89
CA ILE A 135 -0.20 -3.17 -8.05
C ILE A 135 -0.64 -1.77 -7.62
N LEU A 136 -1.62 -1.66 -6.71
CA LEU A 136 -2.02 -0.36 -6.14
C LEU A 136 -0.85 0.29 -5.38
N GLY A 137 -0.11 -0.50 -4.59
CA GLY A 137 1.11 -0.03 -3.91
C GLY A 137 2.15 0.52 -4.89
N ILE A 138 2.43 -0.21 -5.98
CA ILE A 138 3.32 0.27 -7.06
C ILE A 138 2.79 1.55 -7.70
N SER A 139 1.49 1.61 -7.96
CA SER A 139 0.84 2.77 -8.55
C SER A 139 0.99 4.01 -7.67
N ILE A 140 0.83 3.88 -6.35
CA ILE A 140 1.07 4.96 -5.38
C ILE A 140 2.52 5.43 -5.40
N MET A 141 3.49 4.51 -5.49
CA MET A 141 4.91 4.86 -5.58
C MET A 141 5.20 5.67 -6.85
N VAL A 142 4.67 5.26 -7.99
CA VAL A 142 4.79 5.99 -9.27
C VAL A 142 4.14 7.38 -9.18
N MET A 143 2.93 7.46 -8.63
CA MET A 143 2.25 8.75 -8.42
C MET A 143 3.04 9.66 -7.48
N GLY A 144 3.62 9.11 -6.41
CA GLY A 144 4.50 9.84 -5.49
C GLY A 144 5.74 10.40 -6.17
N PHE A 145 6.37 9.62 -7.06
CA PHE A 145 7.50 10.06 -7.88
C PHE A 145 7.09 11.21 -8.82
N ILE A 146 5.97 11.08 -9.55
CA ILE A 146 5.46 12.12 -10.45
C ILE A 146 5.22 13.44 -9.69
N ILE A 147 4.63 13.36 -8.51
CA ILE A 147 4.36 14.53 -7.65
C ILE A 147 5.66 15.18 -7.16
N SER A 148 6.68 14.38 -6.82
CA SER A 148 7.95 14.89 -6.24
C SER A 148 8.90 15.45 -7.28
N GLY A 149 8.84 14.97 -8.53
CA GLY A 149 9.70 15.41 -9.63
C GLY A 149 9.25 16.72 -10.29
N ALA A 150 8.10 17.26 -9.87
CA ALA A 150 7.53 18.44 -10.48
C ALA A 150 7.90 19.71 -9.71
N HIS A 151 9.15 20.11 -9.93
CA HIS A 151 9.66 21.44 -9.63
C HIS A 151 9.94 22.18 -10.93
#